data_AF-A0A9W9ZM36-F1
#
_entry.id   AF-A0A9W9ZM36-F1
#
_cell.length_a   1.000
_cell.length_b   1.000
_cell.length_c   1.000
_cell.angle_alpha   90.00
_cell.angle_beta   90.00
_cell.angle_gamma   90.00
#
_symmetry.space_group_name_H-M   'P 1'
#
loop_
_entity.id
_entity.type
_entity.pdbx_description
1 polymer ?
#
loop_
_entity_poly.entity_id
_entity_poly.type
_entity_poly.pdbx_seq_one_letter_code
_entity_poly.pdbx_strand_id
1 'polypeptide(L)'
;MLKPRSCFDHLRAGSRYSGYYKIFDNEGHSFPVYCDLTSDATVVWTLFMSEETPGSNVFKALPLYVNKPTSEHHPNWNLFRLSLSKMKQLAAHSSHWRVTCSFQIDGVVYRDYVRAKIADFDPIHFIGLKMCKRVEYMNVRGHSCTNCDVAWWQDDKQMLHHDSSSAGCGFDARSGAVNSEDNFGYYASFNPNFRCTQLPSSTTNYWFGSYLK
;
A
#
# COMPACT_ATOMS: atom_id res chain seq x y z
N MET A 1 11.28 7.26 -29.01
CA MET A 1 11.42 7.36 -27.55
C MET A 1 10.64 6.22 -26.91
N LEU A 2 11.19 5.55 -25.89
CA LEU A 2 10.49 4.47 -25.19
C LEU A 2 9.31 5.07 -24.38
N LYS A 3 8.13 4.44 -24.43
CA LYS A 3 6.97 4.83 -23.62
C LYS A 3 7.24 4.47 -22.14
N PRO A 4 7.15 5.41 -21.17
CA PRO A 4 7.41 5.12 -19.75
C PRO A 4 6.37 4.13 -19.19
N ARG A 5 6.82 3.06 -18.53
CA ARG A 5 5.98 1.99 -17.98
C ARG A 5 5.86 2.06 -16.45
N SER A 6 6.62 2.95 -15.82
CA SER A 6 6.68 3.13 -14.37
C SER A 6 7.03 4.58 -14.00
N CYS A 7 6.80 4.96 -12.73
CA CYS A 7 7.30 6.23 -12.20
C CYS A 7 8.84 6.31 -12.24
N PHE A 8 9.52 5.17 -12.16
CA PHE A 8 10.98 5.08 -12.26
C PHE A 8 11.49 5.54 -13.63
N ASP A 9 10.75 5.24 -14.71
CA ASP A 9 11.11 5.71 -16.06
C ASP A 9 11.04 7.24 -16.17
N HIS A 10 10.07 7.87 -15.51
CA HIS A 10 9.99 9.33 -15.42
C HIS A 10 11.16 9.92 -14.64
N LEU A 11 11.55 9.33 -13.51
CA LEU A 11 12.74 9.75 -12.77
C LEU A 11 14.01 9.69 -13.66
N ARG A 12 14.19 8.59 -14.40
CA ARG A 12 15.31 8.41 -15.34
C ARG A 12 15.28 9.43 -16.49
N ALA A 13 14.09 9.82 -16.93
CA ALA A 13 13.91 10.85 -17.96
C ALA A 13 14.14 12.29 -17.44
N GLY A 14 14.39 12.47 -16.13
CA GLY A 14 14.74 13.77 -15.55
C GLY A 14 13.67 14.38 -14.64
N SER A 15 12.53 13.72 -14.43
CA SER A 15 11.51 14.20 -13.49
C SER A 15 12.05 14.25 -12.05
N ARG A 16 11.73 15.30 -11.29
CA ARG A 16 12.22 15.50 -9.92
C ARG A 16 11.15 15.84 -8.89
N TYR A 17 9.88 15.92 -9.30
CA TYR A 17 8.78 16.32 -8.44
C TYR A 17 7.73 15.22 -8.35
N SER A 18 7.20 14.98 -7.16
CA SER A 18 6.07 14.08 -6.97
C SER A 18 4.80 14.66 -7.59
N GLY A 19 3.93 13.81 -8.12
CA GLY A 19 2.73 14.25 -8.83
C GLY A 19 2.12 13.19 -9.72
N TYR A 20 1.14 13.58 -10.53
CA TYR A 20 0.50 12.68 -11.49
C TYR A 20 1.30 12.60 -12.78
N TYR A 21 1.62 11.37 -13.18
CA TYR A 21 2.32 11.06 -14.42
C TYR A 21 1.52 10.09 -15.26
N LYS A 22 1.75 10.12 -16.57
CA LYS A 22 1.19 9.17 -17.53
C LYS A 22 2.19 8.04 -17.76
N ILE A 23 1.77 6.80 -17.54
CA ILE A 23 2.55 5.60 -17.87
C ILE A 23 1.75 4.71 -18.84
N PHE A 24 2.40 3.69 -19.39
CA PHE A 24 1.84 2.83 -20.43
C PHE A 24 1.79 1.36 -20.00
N ASP A 25 0.69 0.68 -20.34
CA ASP A 25 0.55 -0.76 -20.12
C ASP A 25 1.31 -1.59 -21.19
N ASN A 26 1.25 -2.92 -21.08
CA ASN A 26 1.89 -3.84 -22.03
C ASN A 26 1.31 -3.74 -23.44
N GLU A 27 0.03 -3.40 -23.54
CA GLU A 27 -0.71 -3.17 -24.78
C GLU A 27 -0.43 -1.77 -25.38
N GLY A 28 0.23 -0.90 -24.64
CA GLY A 28 0.63 0.44 -25.07
C GLY A 28 -0.44 1.51 -24.88
N HIS A 29 -1.51 1.22 -24.12
CA HIS A 29 -2.48 2.20 -23.65
C HIS A 29 -1.92 2.96 -22.44
N SER A 30 -2.23 4.26 -22.39
CA SER A 30 -1.76 5.10 -21.30
C SER A 30 -2.74 5.18 -20.15
N PHE A 31 -2.24 5.24 -18.92
CA PHE A 31 -3.04 5.53 -17.73
C PHE A 31 -2.28 6.43 -16.74
N PRO A 32 -3.00 7.26 -15.97
CA PRO A 32 -2.39 8.13 -14.96
C PRO A 32 -2.05 7.35 -13.69
N VAL A 33 -0.96 7.74 -13.03
CA VAL A 33 -0.58 7.27 -11.69
C VAL A 33 0.00 8.42 -10.89
N TYR A 34 -0.12 8.37 -9.56
CA TYR A 34 0.65 9.27 -8.70
C TYR A 34 2.02 8.67 -8.43
N CYS A 35 3.06 9.46 -8.68
CA CYS A 35 4.45 9.12 -8.40
C CYS A 35 4.94 9.91 -7.20
N ASP A 36 5.46 9.22 -6.20
CA ASP A 36 6.28 9.80 -5.15
C ASP A 36 7.76 9.62 -5.53
N LEU A 37 8.38 10.75 -5.92
CA LEU A 37 9.76 10.83 -6.39
C LEU A 37 10.70 11.48 -5.37
N THR A 38 10.16 11.98 -4.25
CA THR A 38 10.86 12.92 -3.37
C THR A 38 10.98 12.45 -1.94
N SER A 39 10.15 11.49 -1.50
CA SER A 39 10.14 11.04 -0.10
C SER A 39 11.35 10.19 0.27
N ASP A 40 12.05 9.63 -0.73
CA ASP A 40 13.27 8.86 -0.55
C ASP A 40 14.16 9.08 -1.78
N ALA A 41 15.44 9.39 -1.55
CA ALA A 41 16.39 9.64 -2.63
C ALA A 41 16.76 8.37 -3.41
N THR A 42 16.46 7.18 -2.88
CA THR A 42 16.92 5.88 -3.40
C THR A 42 15.79 5.02 -3.97
N VAL A 43 14.53 5.38 -3.78
CA VAL A 43 13.39 4.60 -4.26
C VAL A 43 12.26 5.49 -4.77
N VAL A 44 11.69 5.08 -5.90
CA VAL A 44 10.51 5.71 -6.50
C VAL A 44 9.28 4.90 -6.19
N TRP A 45 8.21 5.55 -5.76
CA TRP A 45 6.95 4.91 -5.42
C TRP A 45 5.83 5.26 -6.40
N THR A 46 5.05 4.26 -6.78
CA THR A 46 3.86 4.40 -7.63
C THR A 46 2.62 4.00 -6.83
N LEU A 47 1.67 4.92 -6.66
CA LEU A 47 0.39 4.65 -6.01
C LEU A 47 -0.44 3.70 -6.89
N PHE A 48 -0.97 2.62 -6.31
CA PHE A 48 -1.84 1.70 -7.04
C PHE A 48 -3.24 1.56 -6.42
N MET A 49 -3.40 1.93 -5.15
CA MET A 49 -4.69 1.95 -4.47
C MET A 49 -4.69 2.99 -3.35
N SER A 50 -5.81 3.68 -3.18
CA SER A 50 -6.06 4.62 -2.10
C SER A 50 -7.54 4.60 -1.73
N GLU A 51 -7.83 4.67 -0.44
CA GLU A 51 -9.20 4.72 0.08
C GLU A 51 -9.28 5.61 1.31
N GLU A 52 -10.34 6.41 1.41
CA GLU A 52 -10.73 7.13 2.61
C GLU A 52 -11.25 6.14 3.66
N THR A 53 -10.52 6.05 4.76
CA THR A 53 -10.77 5.09 5.84
C THR A 53 -10.83 5.88 7.15
N PRO A 54 -11.92 5.77 7.93
CA PRO A 54 -12.97 4.74 7.87
C PRO A 54 -14.14 5.01 6.87
N GLY A 55 -14.11 6.09 6.09
CA GLY A 55 -15.29 6.62 5.39
C GLY A 55 -15.90 5.78 4.25
N SER A 56 -15.12 4.99 3.49
CA SER A 56 -15.61 4.36 2.24
C SER A 56 -16.06 2.89 2.38
N ASN A 57 -15.27 2.03 3.04
CA ASN A 57 -15.48 0.58 3.18
C ASN A 57 -15.64 -0.22 1.86
N VAL A 58 -15.33 0.37 0.70
CA VAL A 58 -15.48 -0.25 -0.61
C VAL A 58 -14.49 -1.40 -0.78
N PHE A 59 -13.24 -1.23 -0.36
CA PHE A 59 -12.22 -2.28 -0.55
C PHE A 59 -12.12 -3.28 0.58
N LYS A 60 -12.90 -3.12 1.67
CA LYS A 60 -12.90 -4.00 2.85
C LYS A 60 -12.84 -5.50 2.54
N ALA A 61 -13.78 -5.98 1.72
CA ALA A 61 -13.88 -7.40 1.34
C ALA A 61 -13.31 -7.70 -0.05
N LEU A 62 -12.37 -6.88 -0.55
CA LEU A 62 -11.83 -6.99 -1.90
C LEU A 62 -10.33 -7.25 -1.89
N PRO A 63 -9.87 -8.51 -1.77
CA PRO A 63 -8.45 -8.85 -1.79
C PRO A 63 -7.75 -8.31 -3.05
N LEU A 64 -6.44 -8.08 -2.94
CA LEU A 64 -5.61 -7.46 -3.97
C LEU A 64 -5.53 -8.29 -5.26
N TYR A 65 -5.70 -9.62 -5.20
CA TYR A 65 -5.75 -10.50 -6.37
C TYR A 65 -7.06 -10.44 -7.17
N VAL A 66 -8.09 -9.73 -6.69
CA VAL A 66 -9.35 -9.55 -7.43
C VAL A 66 -9.27 -8.33 -8.33
N ASN A 67 -9.72 -8.47 -9.58
CA ASN A 67 -9.78 -7.36 -10.53
C ASN A 67 -11.00 -6.46 -10.24
N LYS A 68 -10.76 -5.33 -9.58
CA LYS A 68 -11.77 -4.31 -9.30
C LYS A 68 -11.19 -2.90 -9.51
N PRO A 69 -10.91 -2.47 -10.76
CA PRO A 69 -10.48 -1.11 -11.01
C PRO A 69 -11.54 -0.12 -10.53
N THR A 70 -11.10 0.96 -9.89
CA THR A 70 -11.96 2.03 -9.37
C THR A 70 -11.27 3.35 -9.61
N SER A 71 -11.92 4.28 -10.30
CA SER A 71 -11.35 5.60 -10.65
C SER A 71 -9.98 5.52 -11.35
N GLU A 72 -9.66 4.44 -12.07
CA GLU A 72 -8.31 4.21 -12.59
C GLU A 72 -7.83 5.24 -13.63
N HIS A 73 -8.78 5.92 -14.29
CA HIS A 73 -8.51 7.00 -15.24
C HIS A 73 -8.49 8.40 -14.58
N HIS A 74 -8.94 8.50 -13.33
CA HIS A 74 -8.96 9.73 -12.54
C HIS A 74 -8.51 9.43 -11.09
N PRO A 75 -7.23 9.09 -10.88
CA PRO A 75 -6.72 8.71 -9.57
C PRO A 75 -6.94 9.84 -8.57
N ASN A 76 -7.36 9.47 -7.37
CA ASN A 76 -7.63 10.38 -6.27
C ASN A 76 -7.37 9.64 -4.96
N TRP A 77 -7.31 10.38 -3.86
CA TRP A 77 -6.97 9.82 -2.55
C TRP A 77 -8.15 9.12 -1.87
N ASN A 78 -9.38 9.48 -2.23
CA ASN A 78 -10.57 9.05 -1.50
C ASN A 78 -11.05 7.66 -1.93
N LEU A 79 -10.98 7.36 -3.23
CA LEU A 79 -11.37 6.05 -3.75
C LEU A 79 -10.74 5.81 -5.13
N PHE A 80 -9.64 5.05 -5.12
CA PHE A 80 -8.85 4.72 -6.30
C PHE A 80 -8.26 3.32 -6.18
N ARG A 81 -8.30 2.56 -7.26
CA ARG A 81 -7.60 1.27 -7.41
C ARG A 81 -7.35 0.98 -8.88
N LEU A 82 -6.12 0.63 -9.22
CA LEU A 82 -5.78 0.16 -10.56
C LEU A 82 -6.39 -1.22 -10.85
N SER A 83 -6.56 -1.54 -12.13
CA SER A 83 -6.89 -2.90 -12.54
C SER A 83 -5.82 -3.90 -12.08
N LEU A 84 -6.21 -5.16 -11.92
CA LEU A 84 -5.28 -6.21 -11.50
C LEU A 84 -4.12 -6.38 -12.50
N SER A 85 -4.38 -6.26 -13.80
CA SER A 85 -3.33 -6.36 -14.82
C SER A 85 -2.27 -5.26 -14.65
N LYS A 86 -2.70 -4.01 -14.41
CA LYS A 86 -1.79 -2.88 -14.17
C LYS A 86 -1.04 -3.02 -12.84
N MET A 87 -1.70 -3.48 -11.78
CA MET A 87 -1.02 -3.76 -10.51
C MET A 87 0.07 -4.84 -10.67
N LYS A 88 -0.22 -5.93 -11.39
CA LYS A 88 0.76 -6.98 -11.69
C LYS A 88 1.94 -6.48 -12.54
N GLN A 89 1.67 -5.64 -13.54
CA GLN A 89 2.73 -5.00 -14.32
C GLN A 89 3.63 -4.14 -13.43
N LEU A 90 3.05 -3.29 -12.58
CA LEU A 90 3.82 -2.45 -11.66
C LEU A 90 4.65 -3.30 -10.69
N ALA A 91 4.05 -4.33 -10.10
CA ALA A 91 4.74 -5.26 -9.21
C ALA A 91 5.96 -5.92 -9.89
N ALA A 92 5.82 -6.35 -11.16
CA ALA A 92 6.91 -6.97 -11.93
C ALA A 92 8.09 -6.01 -12.21
N HIS A 93 7.87 -4.70 -12.16
CA HIS A 93 8.90 -3.66 -12.30
C HIS A 93 9.34 -3.05 -10.97
N SER A 94 8.88 -3.62 -9.86
CA SER A 94 9.13 -3.11 -8.50
C SER A 94 9.88 -4.14 -7.68
N SER A 95 10.55 -3.68 -6.63
CA SER A 95 11.20 -4.56 -5.65
C SER A 95 10.51 -4.55 -4.29
N HIS A 96 9.73 -3.51 -4.00
CA HIS A 96 9.10 -3.29 -2.71
C HIS A 96 7.64 -2.87 -2.86
N TRP A 97 6.92 -2.96 -1.76
CA TRP A 97 5.64 -2.28 -1.58
C TRP A 97 5.59 -1.66 -0.18
N ARG A 98 4.71 -0.68 -0.01
CA ARG A 98 4.46 -0.05 1.28
C ARG A 98 3.00 0.33 1.43
N VAL A 99 2.59 0.56 2.67
CA VAL A 99 1.32 1.22 3.00
C VAL A 99 1.61 2.44 3.86
N THR A 100 0.98 3.56 3.52
CA THR A 100 1.10 4.83 4.25
C THR A 100 -0.29 5.34 4.63
N CYS A 101 -0.39 5.97 5.79
CA CYS A 101 -1.61 6.65 6.22
C CYS A 101 -1.56 8.14 5.86
N SER A 102 -2.65 8.67 5.28
CA SER A 102 -2.86 10.11 5.00
C SER A 102 -1.69 10.79 4.27
N PHE A 103 -1.08 10.11 3.30
CA PHE A 103 0.11 10.59 2.59
C PHE A 103 -0.10 11.95 1.93
N GLN A 104 -1.29 12.19 1.39
CA GLN A 104 -1.65 13.45 0.72
C GLN A 104 -1.65 14.67 1.64
N ILE A 105 -1.70 14.46 2.95
CA ILE A 105 -1.70 15.52 3.97
C ILE A 105 -0.31 15.60 4.62
N ASP A 106 0.21 14.45 5.07
CA ASP A 106 1.36 14.39 5.96
C ASP A 106 2.67 13.96 5.26
N GLY A 107 2.59 13.54 4.00
CA GLY A 107 3.70 12.86 3.32
C GLY A 107 4.02 11.50 3.96
N VAL A 108 5.30 11.14 4.00
CA VAL A 108 5.75 9.90 4.65
C VAL A 108 5.96 10.13 6.13
N VAL A 109 5.18 9.41 6.94
CA VAL A 109 5.34 9.31 8.38
C VAL A 109 5.48 7.83 8.73
N TYR A 110 6.56 7.46 9.42
CA TYR A 110 6.89 6.07 9.75
C TYR A 110 6.11 5.51 10.95
N ARG A 111 5.27 6.33 11.60
CA ARG A 111 4.22 5.84 12.50
C ARG A 111 3.02 5.44 11.64
N ASP A 112 2.48 4.24 11.88
CA ASP A 112 1.39 3.64 11.11
C ASP A 112 1.78 3.46 9.64
N TYR A 113 2.78 2.59 9.44
CA TYR A 113 3.45 2.39 8.16
C TYR A 113 3.93 0.94 8.06
N VAL A 114 3.93 0.39 6.85
CA VAL A 114 4.60 -0.88 6.56
C VAL A 114 5.38 -0.78 5.26
N ARG A 115 6.55 -1.43 5.20
CA ARG A 115 7.32 -1.66 3.97
C ARG A 115 7.86 -3.08 3.96
N ALA A 116 7.78 -3.72 2.79
CA ALA A 116 8.33 -5.05 2.58
C ALA A 116 8.91 -5.21 1.17
N LYS A 117 9.82 -6.17 1.03
CA LYS A 117 10.30 -6.65 -0.27
C LYS A 117 9.23 -7.54 -0.88
N ILE A 118 8.97 -7.36 -2.18
CA ILE A 118 8.05 -8.24 -2.93
C ILE A 118 8.57 -9.69 -2.92
N ALA A 119 9.90 -9.88 -2.97
CA ALA A 119 10.53 -11.20 -2.94
C ALA A 119 10.23 -11.98 -1.64
N ASP A 120 10.07 -11.29 -0.52
CA ASP A 120 9.76 -11.91 0.77
C ASP A 120 8.23 -12.02 0.96
N PHE A 121 7.50 -11.03 0.45
CA PHE A 121 6.06 -10.93 0.60
C PHE A 121 5.45 -10.18 -0.59
N ASP A 122 4.90 -10.93 -1.55
CA ASP A 122 4.11 -10.37 -2.64
C ASP A 122 2.65 -10.16 -2.19
N PRO A 123 2.16 -8.90 -2.11
CA PRO A 123 0.83 -8.61 -1.61
C PRO A 123 -0.27 -8.97 -2.61
N ILE A 124 0.04 -9.05 -3.91
CA ILE A 124 -0.93 -9.39 -4.97
C ILE A 124 -1.18 -10.89 -5.00
N HIS A 125 -0.16 -11.73 -4.80
CA HIS A 125 -0.30 -13.18 -4.88
C HIS A 125 -0.52 -13.86 -3.52
N PHE A 126 -0.56 -13.09 -2.44
CA PHE A 126 -0.76 -13.63 -1.11
C PHE A 126 -2.21 -14.05 -0.84
N ILE A 127 -2.37 -15.30 -0.41
CA ILE A 127 -3.62 -15.86 0.13
C ILE A 127 -3.25 -16.56 1.43
N GLY A 128 -3.91 -16.20 2.53
CA GLY A 128 -3.62 -16.79 3.83
C GLY A 128 -4.31 -16.09 4.98
N LEU A 129 -4.53 -16.85 6.06
CA LEU A 129 -5.09 -16.35 7.31
C LEU A 129 -4.05 -16.50 8.40
N LYS A 130 -3.71 -15.41 9.08
CA LYS A 130 -2.68 -15.36 10.13
C LYS A 130 -1.33 -15.93 9.68
N MET A 131 -0.97 -15.73 8.41
CA MET A 131 0.30 -16.24 7.87
C MET A 131 1.43 -15.27 8.19
N CYS A 132 2.54 -15.80 8.72
CA CYS A 132 3.72 -15.00 8.99
C CYS A 132 4.41 -14.61 7.67
N LYS A 133 4.59 -13.31 7.46
CA LYS A 133 5.34 -12.77 6.32
C LYS A 133 6.36 -11.75 6.80
N ARG A 134 7.53 -11.81 6.19
CA ARG A 134 8.63 -10.90 6.51
C ARG A 134 8.33 -9.51 5.98
N VAL A 135 8.54 -8.51 6.82
CA VAL A 135 8.51 -7.09 6.45
C VAL A 135 9.85 -6.44 6.81
N GLU A 136 10.26 -5.43 6.05
CA GLU A 136 11.49 -4.69 6.36
C GLU A 136 11.29 -3.78 7.55
N TYR A 137 10.13 -3.15 7.63
CA TYR A 137 9.73 -2.29 8.74
C TYR A 137 8.21 -2.25 8.83
N MET A 138 7.70 -2.28 10.06
CA MET A 138 6.30 -2.07 10.35
C MET A 138 6.14 -1.26 11.63
N ASN A 139 5.13 -0.40 11.65
CA ASN A 139 4.71 0.33 12.82
C ASN A 139 3.19 0.37 12.91
N VAL A 140 2.64 0.03 14.08
CA VAL A 140 1.23 0.21 14.41
C VAL A 140 1.16 0.93 15.76
N ARG A 141 0.61 2.14 15.76
CA ARG A 141 0.37 2.99 16.94
C ARG A 141 1.63 3.22 17.79
N GLY A 142 2.82 3.22 17.16
CA GLY A 142 4.09 3.39 17.84
C GLY A 142 4.82 2.08 18.20
N HIS A 143 4.15 0.93 18.13
CA HIS A 143 4.80 -0.37 18.20
C HIS A 143 5.47 -0.66 16.87
N SER A 144 6.80 -0.83 16.87
CA SER A 144 7.54 -1.06 15.64
C SER A 144 8.39 -2.31 15.70
N CYS A 145 8.65 -2.87 14.51
CA CYS A 145 9.68 -3.86 14.32
C CYS A 145 10.38 -3.63 12.98
N THR A 146 11.62 -4.08 12.90
CA THR A 146 12.46 -4.02 11.71
C THR A 146 12.91 -5.43 11.39
N ASN A 147 12.84 -5.83 10.11
CA ASN A 147 13.25 -7.15 9.65
C ASN A 147 12.60 -8.30 10.48
N CYS A 148 11.30 -8.19 10.68
CA CYS A 148 10.47 -9.08 11.51
C CYS A 148 9.45 -9.81 10.65
N ASP A 149 9.01 -10.97 11.12
CA ASP A 149 7.81 -11.59 10.58
C ASP A 149 6.57 -10.95 11.26
N VAL A 150 5.49 -10.83 10.52
CA VAL A 150 4.22 -10.26 11.00
C VAL A 150 3.09 -11.14 10.48
N ALA A 151 2.03 -11.31 11.27
CA ALA A 151 0.85 -12.04 10.84
C ALA A 151 0.02 -11.20 9.85
N TRP A 152 -0.34 -11.79 8.71
CA TRP A 152 -1.17 -11.16 7.68
C TRP A 152 -2.36 -12.03 7.28
N TRP A 153 -3.41 -11.37 6.83
CA TRP A 153 -4.65 -11.96 6.36
C TRP A 153 -5.02 -11.40 4.99
N GLN A 154 -5.42 -12.29 4.08
CA GLN A 154 -6.03 -11.97 2.79
C GLN A 154 -6.68 -13.24 2.23
N ASP A 155 -7.98 -13.18 1.96
CA ASP A 155 -8.74 -14.27 1.32
C ASP A 155 -9.90 -13.69 0.49
N ASP A 156 -10.83 -14.54 0.04
CA ASP A 156 -11.96 -14.15 -0.79
C ASP A 156 -12.97 -13.22 -0.09
N LYS A 157 -12.80 -12.95 1.22
CA LYS A 157 -13.70 -12.14 2.05
C LYS A 157 -13.01 -10.97 2.74
N GLN A 158 -11.68 -10.94 2.78
CA GLN A 158 -10.93 -9.87 3.45
C GLN A 158 -9.77 -9.35 2.58
N MET A 159 -9.72 -8.02 2.46
CA MET A 159 -8.56 -7.31 1.91
C MET A 159 -7.30 -7.63 2.72
N LEU A 160 -6.12 -7.50 2.08
CA LEU A 160 -4.84 -7.57 2.78
C LEU A 160 -4.83 -6.68 4.03
N HIS A 161 -4.56 -7.27 5.20
CA HIS A 161 -4.46 -6.54 6.45
C HIS A 161 -3.63 -7.29 7.49
N HIS A 162 -3.30 -6.58 8.56
CA HIS A 162 -2.77 -7.10 9.81
C HIS A 162 -3.79 -6.85 10.92
N ASP A 163 -4.00 -7.83 11.81
CA ASP A 163 -4.79 -7.66 13.03
C ASP A 163 -3.86 -7.44 14.24
N SER A 164 -3.78 -6.19 14.74
CA SER A 164 -2.93 -5.85 15.88
C SER A 164 -3.48 -6.27 17.23
N SER A 165 -4.74 -6.72 17.28
CA SER A 165 -5.32 -7.33 18.48
C SER A 165 -4.85 -8.77 18.69
N SER A 166 -4.21 -9.37 17.68
CA SER A 166 -3.64 -10.72 17.72
C SER A 166 -2.11 -10.69 17.83
N ALA A 167 -1.55 -11.42 18.81
CA ALA A 167 -0.10 -11.66 18.83
C ALA A 167 0.30 -12.81 17.90
N GLY A 168 1.52 -12.72 17.38
CA GLY A 168 2.17 -13.78 16.61
C GLY A 168 3.31 -13.28 15.75
N CYS A 169 4.01 -14.22 15.12
CA CYS A 169 5.04 -13.97 14.12
C CYS A 169 6.23 -13.07 14.55
N GLY A 170 6.38 -12.70 15.83
CA GLY A 170 7.48 -11.83 16.27
C GLY A 170 7.17 -10.34 16.25
N PHE A 171 5.90 -9.96 16.08
CA PHE A 171 5.40 -8.59 16.26
C PHE A 171 4.23 -8.59 17.24
N ASP A 172 4.29 -7.69 18.24
CA ASP A 172 3.23 -7.52 19.24
C ASP A 172 2.88 -6.04 19.39
N ALA A 173 1.71 -5.69 18.88
CA ALA A 173 1.13 -4.35 18.99
C ALA A 173 -0.21 -4.35 19.76
N ARG A 174 -0.47 -5.40 20.56
CA ARG A 174 -1.75 -5.55 21.29
C ARG A 174 -2.00 -4.47 22.32
N SER A 175 -0.96 -3.90 22.89
CA SER A 175 -1.09 -2.80 23.84
C SER A 175 -1.80 -1.62 23.17
N GLY A 176 -2.94 -1.20 23.72
CA GLY A 176 -3.77 -0.13 23.16
C GLY A 176 -4.59 -0.52 21.92
N ALA A 177 -4.61 -1.80 21.53
CA ALA A 177 -5.45 -2.28 20.44
C ALA A 177 -6.92 -2.34 20.85
N VAL A 178 -7.83 -2.16 19.89
CA VAL A 178 -9.25 -2.53 20.07
C VAL A 178 -9.49 -3.97 19.61
N ASN A 179 -10.65 -4.55 19.97
CA ASN A 179 -11.00 -5.91 19.56
C ASN A 179 -11.11 -6.00 18.02
N SER A 180 -10.41 -6.96 17.41
CA SER A 180 -10.36 -7.13 15.94
C SER A 180 -9.89 -5.84 15.25
N GLU A 181 -8.86 -5.18 15.81
CA GLU A 181 -8.27 -4.00 15.19
C GLU A 181 -7.46 -4.40 13.95
N ASP A 182 -8.08 -4.20 12.79
CA ASP A 182 -7.41 -4.39 11.52
C ASP A 182 -6.68 -3.11 11.11
N ASN A 183 -5.44 -3.28 10.66
CA ASN A 183 -4.55 -2.23 10.23
C ASN A 183 -4.19 -2.46 8.76
N PHE A 184 -4.02 -1.35 8.03
CA PHE A 184 -3.65 -1.32 6.62
C PHE A 184 -4.70 -1.88 5.65
N GLY A 185 -5.84 -2.41 6.12
CA GLY A 185 -6.94 -2.87 5.27
C GLY A 185 -8.02 -3.54 6.11
N TYR A 186 -9.06 -4.06 5.45
CA TYR A 186 -10.25 -4.73 6.04
C TYR A 186 -11.07 -3.86 7.01
N TYR A 187 -10.46 -3.32 8.07
CA TYR A 187 -11.05 -2.38 9.02
C TYR A 187 -12.44 -2.83 9.52
N ALA A 188 -12.52 -3.98 10.21
CA ALA A 188 -13.71 -4.37 10.95
C ALA A 188 -13.95 -3.47 12.16
N SER A 189 -12.88 -3.18 12.90
CA SER A 189 -12.87 -2.20 13.98
C SER A 189 -11.85 -1.11 13.69
N PHE A 190 -12.19 0.13 14.03
CA PHE A 190 -11.31 1.29 13.88
C PHE A 190 -10.67 1.66 15.22
N ASN A 191 -9.42 2.15 15.18
CA ASN A 191 -8.77 2.73 16.35
C ASN A 191 -8.33 4.15 16.01
N PRO A 192 -8.85 5.19 16.70
CA PRO A 192 -8.51 6.57 16.40
C PRO A 192 -7.03 6.90 16.67
N ASN A 193 -6.29 6.04 17.38
CA ASN A 193 -4.84 6.19 17.55
C ASN A 193 -4.03 5.72 16.33
N PHE A 194 -4.64 4.99 15.40
CA PHE A 194 -4.03 4.51 14.16
C PHE A 194 -4.31 5.51 13.03
N ARG A 195 -3.27 6.13 12.45
CA ARG A 195 -3.43 7.27 11.52
C ARG A 195 -4.34 6.99 10.33
N CYS A 196 -4.35 5.77 9.80
CA CYS A 196 -5.19 5.42 8.64
C CYS A 196 -6.69 5.45 8.96
N THR A 197 -7.08 5.46 10.24
CA THR A 197 -8.49 5.50 10.69
C THR A 197 -8.73 6.57 11.75
N GLN A 198 -7.77 7.49 11.94
CA GLN A 198 -7.79 8.53 12.97
C GLN A 198 -8.87 9.59 12.73
N LEU A 199 -9.05 10.01 11.48
CA LEU A 199 -10.02 11.04 11.09
C LEU A 199 -10.95 10.47 10.01
N PRO A 200 -12.16 11.03 9.82
CA PRO A 200 -13.02 10.65 8.70
C PRO A 200 -12.32 10.77 7.34
N SER A 201 -11.48 11.80 7.18
CA SER A 201 -10.69 12.07 5.97
C SER A 201 -9.33 11.37 5.93
N SER A 202 -9.03 10.47 6.88
CA SER A 202 -7.81 9.66 6.82
C SER A 202 -7.84 8.75 5.59
N THR A 203 -6.68 8.41 5.06
CA THR A 203 -6.59 7.50 3.91
C THR A 203 -5.59 6.37 4.16
N THR A 204 -5.88 5.22 3.55
CA THR A 204 -4.93 4.09 3.45
C THR A 204 -4.42 4.03 2.01
N ASN A 205 -3.11 4.20 1.83
CA ASN A 205 -2.50 4.35 0.52
C ASN A 205 -1.48 3.23 0.28
N TYR A 206 -1.65 2.49 -0.81
CA TYR A 206 -0.84 1.35 -1.20
C TYR A 206 0.04 1.66 -2.41
N TRP A 207 1.30 1.26 -2.31
CA TRP A 207 2.33 1.66 -3.26
C TRP A 207 3.22 0.50 -3.68
N PHE A 208 3.70 0.53 -4.91
CA PHE A 208 4.85 -0.25 -5.35
C PHE A 208 6.09 0.64 -5.48
N GLY A 209 7.25 0.09 -5.13
CA GLY A 209 8.52 0.80 -5.05
C GLY A 209 9.62 0.16 -5.89
N SER A 210 10.31 0.98 -6.68
CA SER A 210 11.48 0.59 -7.48
C SER A 210 12.72 1.34 -6.98
N TYR A 211 13.69 0.61 -6.43
CA TYR A 211 14.96 1.20 -6.00
C TYR A 211 15.84 1.57 -7.18
N LEU A 212 16.55 2.69 -7.06
CA LEU A 212 17.65 3.08 -7.92
C LEU A 212 18.77 2.06 -7.73
N LYS A 213 19.05 1.28 -8.77
CA LYS A 213 20.25 0.44 -8.85
C LYS A 213 21.40 1.25 -9.43
#